data_AF-A0A6A5H5L0-F1
#
_entry.id   AF-A0A6A5H5L0-F1
#
_cell.length_a   1.000
_cell.length_b   1.000
_cell.length_c   1.000
_cell.angle_alpha   90.00
_cell.angle_beta   90.00
_cell.angle_gamma   90.00
#
_symmetry.space_group_name_H-M   'P 1'
#
loop_
_entity.id
_entity.type
_entity.pdbx_description
1 polymer ?
#
loop_
_entity_poly.entity_id
_entity_poly.type
_entity_poly.pdbx_seq_one_letter_code
_entity_poly.pdbx_strand_id
1 'polypeptide(L)'
;MATLPFATSSAQTTSTSGGVGGSSDSAHPPPPPSSNGNLRNSHQNLQNQNHQNSQQNHLLNRHAISDTVAMAGDDLSNVPAAVIIQLEKANRTIASQTLEIERLKSYQNQHMETHLLKKQLQDIEKEMRSSRSRFLEQQELLAEMSREMDNLLREKLQMQQNFQDLEKKYKKAKFASRELAKILENDLCGTPSDGSDRRGAPESDEEDSSLFQRSRSLSRAQKEQELRQKAEKIVEKSENRKSEELIDRLINENESLMIDLERERKMTESLQDDLEKNRRMVIEREETLEELKMKLNKAETKAQQCESDLTRTSTDLAMERLRSEALTAELHEIEGIFRNTHATIQAYAAENEQLEDRCRDAHRQIVTLNSKLEAQGVDLVTTKRTLRTLRETNETRSGPF
;
A
#
# COMPACT_ATOMS: atom_id res chain seq x y z
N MET A 1 22.06 18.45 29.14
CA MET A 1 21.45 17.40 28.30
C MET A 1 21.02 18.07 27.00
N ALA A 2 21.76 17.78 25.93
CA ALA A 2 21.65 18.47 24.65
C ALA A 2 20.53 17.87 23.80
N THR A 3 19.67 18.74 23.27
CA THR A 3 18.67 18.44 22.24
C THR A 3 19.30 18.72 20.87
N LEU A 4 19.47 17.68 20.06
CA LEU A 4 19.87 17.78 18.66
C LEU A 4 18.63 17.92 17.77
N PRO A 5 18.59 18.86 16.81
CA PRO A 5 17.60 18.87 15.74
C PRO A 5 18.10 18.06 14.53
N PHE A 6 17.23 17.18 14.02
CA PHE A 6 17.48 16.41 12.81
C PHE A 6 17.29 17.29 11.57
N ALA A 7 18.28 17.24 10.68
CA ALA A 7 18.32 17.95 9.42
C ALA A 7 17.38 17.33 8.38
N THR A 8 16.63 18.17 7.67
CA THR A 8 15.96 17.79 6.41
C THR A 8 16.85 18.25 5.24
N SER A 9 17.54 17.30 4.61
CA SER A 9 18.23 17.54 3.34
C SER A 9 17.31 17.15 2.19
N SER A 10 16.80 18.14 1.46
CA SER A 10 16.13 17.95 0.17
C SER A 10 17.18 17.82 -0.92
N ALA A 11 17.27 16.65 -1.55
CA ALA A 11 18.03 16.45 -2.78
C ALA A 11 17.20 16.94 -3.97
N GLN A 12 17.61 18.05 -4.59
CA GLN A 12 17.17 18.46 -5.91
C GLN A 12 18.01 17.71 -6.96
N THR A 13 17.36 16.91 -7.81
CA THR A 13 17.95 16.40 -9.04
C THR A 13 17.59 17.33 -10.19
N THR A 14 18.58 18.10 -10.64
CA THR A 14 18.58 18.82 -11.91
C THR A 14 18.80 17.85 -13.07
N SER A 15 17.87 17.80 -14.02
CA SER A 15 18.12 17.22 -15.35
C SER A 15 17.97 18.31 -16.41
N THR A 16 19.10 18.65 -17.02
CA THR A 16 19.25 19.55 -18.15
C THR A 16 18.99 18.81 -19.47
N SER A 17 18.20 19.40 -20.36
CA SER A 17 18.30 19.16 -21.81
C SER A 17 17.94 20.44 -22.55
N GLY A 18 18.90 20.96 -23.34
CA GLY A 18 18.82 22.18 -24.15
C GLY A 18 17.83 22.08 -25.31
N GLY A 19 17.22 23.20 -25.73
CA GLY A 19 17.63 23.99 -26.90
C GLY A 19 16.82 23.52 -28.13
N VAL A 20 16.08 24.32 -28.91
CA VAL A 20 16.43 25.55 -29.63
C VAL A 20 15.13 26.23 -30.14
N GLY A 21 15.06 27.57 -30.03
CA GLY A 21 14.55 28.56 -31.01
C GLY A 21 13.16 28.43 -31.69
N GLY A 22 12.41 29.55 -31.70
CA GLY A 22 11.41 29.82 -32.75
C GLY A 22 10.29 30.79 -32.35
N SER A 23 10.17 31.90 -33.06
CA SER A 23 9.33 33.08 -32.87
C SER A 23 7.80 32.88 -32.79
N SER A 24 7.17 33.81 -32.07
CA SER A 24 5.85 34.46 -32.29
C SER A 24 4.68 33.63 -32.82
N ASP A 25 3.62 33.48 -32.01
CA ASP A 25 2.30 33.93 -32.42
C ASP A 25 1.33 34.04 -31.23
N SER A 26 0.65 35.17 -31.17
CA SER A 26 -0.52 35.43 -30.35
C SER A 26 -1.67 34.52 -30.76
N ALA A 27 -1.96 33.50 -29.97
CA ALA A 27 -3.17 32.70 -30.11
C ALA A 27 -3.75 32.41 -28.73
N HIS A 28 -4.87 33.08 -28.42
CA HIS A 28 -5.75 32.74 -27.32
C HIS A 28 -6.20 31.28 -27.45
N PRO A 29 -6.21 30.47 -26.37
CA PRO A 29 -6.84 29.16 -26.43
C PRO A 29 -8.37 29.31 -26.63
N PRO A 30 -9.01 28.43 -27.41
CA PRO A 30 -10.46 28.46 -27.58
C PRO A 30 -11.16 28.14 -26.23
N PRO A 31 -12.37 28.66 -25.99
CA PRO A 31 -13.09 28.42 -24.75
C PRO A 31 -13.50 26.93 -24.66
N PRO A 32 -13.51 26.33 -23.46
CA PRO A 32 -14.01 24.98 -23.27
C PRO A 32 -15.54 24.91 -23.50
N PRO A 33 -16.07 23.74 -23.90
CA PRO A 33 -17.50 23.60 -24.18
C PRO A 33 -18.32 23.75 -22.90
N SER A 34 -19.37 24.58 -22.99
CA SER A 34 -20.33 24.81 -21.92
C SER A 34 -20.97 23.50 -21.45
N SER A 35 -20.58 23.06 -20.25
CA SER A 35 -21.26 21.98 -19.55
C SER A 35 -22.30 22.57 -18.62
N ASN A 36 -23.56 22.52 -19.07
CA ASN A 36 -24.73 22.69 -18.22
C ASN A 36 -24.68 21.64 -17.11
N GLY A 37 -24.48 22.08 -15.87
CA GLY A 37 -24.42 21.19 -14.71
C GLY A 37 -24.65 21.94 -13.40
N ASN A 38 -25.90 22.37 -13.18
CA ASN A 38 -26.35 22.90 -11.89
C ASN A 38 -26.13 21.87 -10.76
N LEU A 39 -25.21 22.15 -9.85
CA LEU A 39 -25.16 21.51 -8.53
C LEU A 39 -25.77 22.44 -7.47
N ARG A 40 -26.96 22.00 -7.06
CA ARG A 40 -27.77 22.51 -5.97
C ARG A 40 -27.25 21.89 -4.67
N ASN A 41 -26.50 22.65 -3.88
CA ASN A 41 -26.19 22.27 -2.50
C ASN A 41 -26.24 23.48 -1.56
N SER A 42 -27.46 23.93 -1.28
CA SER A 42 -27.78 24.82 -0.17
C SER A 42 -29.15 24.44 0.38
N HIS A 43 -29.26 23.23 0.94
CA HIS A 43 -30.50 22.72 1.54
C HIS A 43 -30.20 21.86 2.77
N GLN A 44 -29.54 22.44 3.79
CA GLN A 44 -29.63 21.88 5.16
C GLN A 44 -29.98 22.92 6.22
N ASN A 45 -29.93 24.22 5.93
CA ASN A 45 -30.36 25.26 6.89
C ASN A 45 -31.65 26.03 6.50
N LEU A 46 -32.26 25.72 5.34
CA LEU A 46 -33.51 26.36 4.89
C LEU A 46 -34.79 25.57 5.24
N GLN A 47 -34.69 24.32 5.67
CA GLN A 47 -35.87 23.46 5.86
C GLN A 47 -36.72 23.84 7.09
N ASN A 48 -36.13 24.43 8.14
CA ASN A 48 -36.88 24.90 9.31
C ASN A 48 -37.48 26.31 9.15
N GLN A 49 -36.93 27.17 8.28
CA GLN A 49 -37.54 28.47 7.97
C GLN A 49 -38.65 28.38 6.92
N ASN A 50 -38.55 27.44 5.96
CA ASN A 50 -39.57 27.31 4.91
C ASN A 50 -40.88 26.66 5.39
N HIS A 51 -40.86 25.82 6.44
CA HIS A 51 -42.10 25.27 7.00
C HIS A 51 -42.91 26.31 7.80
N GLN A 52 -42.26 27.30 8.43
CA GLN A 52 -42.99 28.42 9.04
C GLN A 52 -43.49 29.42 7.98
N ASN A 53 -42.69 29.73 6.96
CA ASN A 53 -43.11 30.64 5.88
C ASN A 53 -44.21 30.08 4.97
N SER A 54 -44.32 28.76 4.81
CA SER A 54 -45.39 28.15 4.02
C SER A 54 -46.75 28.19 4.74
N GLN A 55 -46.80 27.95 6.05
CA GLN A 55 -48.05 28.10 6.80
C GLN A 55 -48.48 29.57 6.95
N GLN A 56 -47.53 30.51 7.03
CA GLN A 56 -47.83 31.94 7.14
C GLN A 56 -48.32 32.54 5.79
N ASN A 57 -47.78 32.07 4.66
CA ASN A 57 -48.27 32.49 3.33
C ASN A 57 -49.67 31.97 3.00
N HIS A 58 -50.08 30.80 3.50
CA HIS A 58 -51.45 30.31 3.29
C HIS A 58 -52.51 31.11 4.05
N LEU A 59 -52.17 31.76 5.16
CA LEU A 59 -53.07 32.69 5.87
C LEU A 59 -53.16 34.04 5.15
N LEU A 60 -52.04 34.59 4.67
CA LEU A 60 -52.00 35.84 3.91
C LEU A 60 -52.72 35.73 2.56
N ASN A 61 -52.57 34.61 1.83
CA ASN A 61 -53.18 34.44 0.52
C ASN A 61 -54.69 34.11 0.59
N ARG A 62 -55.17 33.56 1.72
CA ARG A 62 -56.59 33.33 1.96
C ARG A 62 -57.34 34.63 2.31
N HIS A 63 -56.65 35.61 2.90
CA HIS A 63 -57.20 36.94 3.13
C HIS A 63 -57.17 37.82 1.87
N ALA A 64 -56.12 37.74 1.04
CA ALA A 64 -56.01 38.54 -0.19
C ALA A 64 -57.09 38.21 -1.25
N ILE A 65 -57.53 36.95 -1.35
CA ILE A 65 -58.61 36.55 -2.27
C ILE A 65 -59.99 36.99 -1.76
N SER A 66 -60.17 37.11 -0.43
CA SER A 66 -61.41 37.60 0.15
C SER A 66 -61.56 39.12 0.02
N ASP A 67 -60.44 39.87 0.06
CA ASP A 67 -60.45 41.33 -0.04
C ASP A 67 -60.53 41.87 -1.48
N THR A 68 -60.13 41.07 -2.48
CA THR A 68 -60.26 41.45 -3.90
C THR A 68 -61.69 41.38 -4.42
N VAL A 69 -62.56 40.58 -3.80
CA VAL A 69 -64.01 40.54 -4.13
C VAL A 69 -64.75 41.73 -3.53
N ALA A 70 -64.27 42.31 -2.41
CA ALA A 70 -64.89 43.46 -1.76
C ALA A 70 -64.58 44.81 -2.44
N MET A 71 -63.57 44.88 -3.31
CA MET A 71 -63.15 46.11 -4.01
C MET A 71 -63.70 46.23 -5.44
N ALA A 72 -64.41 45.23 -5.96
CA ALA A 72 -65.15 45.32 -7.22
C ALA A 72 -66.59 45.82 -6.98
N GLY A 73 -66.72 46.98 -6.32
CA GLY A 73 -67.97 47.72 -6.27
C GLY A 73 -68.25 48.32 -7.64
N ASP A 74 -69.41 47.99 -8.20
CA ASP A 74 -70.07 48.54 -9.41
C ASP A 74 -69.73 47.97 -10.81
N ASP A 75 -68.54 47.41 -11.10
CA ASP A 75 -68.21 46.97 -12.48
C ASP A 75 -68.70 45.55 -12.87
N LEU A 76 -69.23 44.76 -11.95
CA LEU A 76 -69.77 43.40 -12.23
C LEU A 76 -71.28 43.36 -12.46
N SER A 77 -71.96 44.51 -12.39
CA SER A 77 -73.42 44.63 -12.45
C SER A 77 -74.05 44.20 -13.80
N ASN A 78 -73.25 44.05 -14.86
CA ASN A 78 -73.70 43.64 -16.19
C ASN A 78 -73.34 42.18 -16.58
N VAL A 79 -72.77 41.39 -15.67
CA VAL A 79 -72.40 39.99 -15.96
C VAL A 79 -73.53 39.03 -15.56
N PRO A 80 -74.07 38.20 -16.47
CA PRO A 80 -75.12 37.25 -16.12
C PRO A 80 -74.70 36.32 -14.98
N ALA A 81 -75.57 36.12 -13.98
CA ALA A 81 -75.28 35.31 -12.80
C ALA A 81 -74.79 33.88 -13.13
N ALA A 82 -75.26 33.29 -14.23
CA ALA A 82 -74.80 31.99 -14.70
C ALA A 82 -73.30 31.96 -15.04
N VAL A 83 -72.75 33.07 -15.56
CA VAL A 83 -71.32 33.23 -15.86
C VAL A 83 -70.52 33.35 -14.57
N ILE A 84 -71.02 34.11 -13.59
CA ILE A 84 -70.38 34.24 -12.27
C ILE A 84 -70.29 32.88 -11.59
N ILE A 85 -71.38 32.11 -11.56
CA ILE A 85 -71.41 30.75 -10.97
C ILE A 85 -70.45 29.80 -11.70
N GLN A 86 -70.35 29.88 -13.03
CA GLN A 86 -69.41 29.07 -13.79
C GLN A 86 -67.96 29.46 -13.50
N LEU A 87 -67.64 30.76 -13.39
CA LEU A 87 -66.32 31.25 -13.03
C LEU A 87 -65.94 30.84 -11.60
N GLU A 88 -66.86 30.91 -10.65
CA GLU A 88 -66.64 30.41 -9.28
C GLU A 88 -66.36 28.91 -9.26
N LYS A 89 -67.12 28.12 -10.04
CA LYS A 89 -66.90 26.67 -10.17
C LYS A 89 -65.55 26.35 -10.82
N ALA A 90 -65.17 27.11 -11.85
CA ALA A 90 -63.86 26.99 -12.49
C ALA A 90 -62.73 27.33 -11.50
N ASN A 91 -62.86 28.41 -10.75
CA ASN A 91 -61.88 28.81 -9.73
C ASN A 91 -61.72 27.76 -8.62
N ARG A 92 -62.81 27.16 -8.14
CA ARG A 92 -62.74 26.04 -7.18
C ARG A 92 -62.01 24.82 -7.77
N THR A 93 -62.25 24.54 -9.05
CA THR A 93 -61.60 23.43 -9.75
C THR A 93 -60.10 23.69 -9.92
N ILE A 94 -59.72 24.90 -10.33
CA ILE A 94 -58.33 25.33 -10.45
C ILE A 94 -57.64 25.23 -9.09
N ALA A 95 -58.23 25.77 -8.02
CA ALA A 95 -57.66 25.68 -6.67
C ALA A 95 -57.44 24.23 -6.22
N SER A 96 -58.41 23.34 -6.49
CA SER A 96 -58.27 21.91 -6.19
C SER A 96 -57.16 21.25 -7.01
N GLN A 97 -57.03 21.59 -8.29
CA GLN A 97 -55.98 21.06 -9.16
C GLN A 97 -54.59 21.56 -8.76
N THR A 98 -54.48 22.83 -8.35
CA THR A 98 -53.23 23.41 -7.85
C THR A 98 -52.74 22.68 -6.60
N LEU A 99 -53.62 22.41 -5.64
CA LEU A 99 -53.29 21.63 -4.43
C LEU A 99 -52.83 20.21 -4.77
N GLU A 100 -53.47 19.56 -5.74
CA GLU A 100 -53.08 18.21 -6.17
C GLU A 100 -51.71 18.19 -6.87
N ILE A 101 -51.43 19.19 -7.71
CA ILE A 101 -50.11 19.36 -8.34
C ILE A 101 -49.02 19.58 -7.30
N GLU A 102 -49.27 20.41 -6.28
CA GLU A 102 -48.34 20.61 -5.17
C GLU A 102 -48.10 19.31 -4.38
N ARG A 103 -49.16 18.54 -4.12
CA ARG A 103 -49.05 17.23 -3.47
C ARG A 103 -48.18 16.27 -4.28
N LEU A 104 -48.41 16.17 -5.60
CA LEU A 104 -47.64 15.30 -6.48
C LEU A 104 -46.16 15.73 -6.58
N LYS A 105 -45.88 17.04 -6.64
CA LYS A 105 -44.50 17.57 -6.60
C LYS A 105 -43.79 17.24 -5.29
N SER A 106 -44.49 17.31 -4.16
CA SER A 106 -43.96 16.92 -2.84
C SER A 106 -43.58 15.43 -2.82
N TYR A 107 -44.48 14.55 -3.28
CA TYR A 107 -44.21 13.11 -3.38
C TYR A 107 -43.02 12.80 -4.30
N GLN A 108 -42.93 13.46 -5.45
CA GLN A 108 -41.83 13.27 -6.39
C GLN A 108 -40.48 13.69 -5.77
N ASN A 109 -40.44 14.85 -5.10
CA ASN A 109 -39.24 15.31 -4.41
C ASN A 109 -38.83 14.34 -3.29
N GLN A 110 -39.78 13.89 -2.48
CA GLN A 110 -39.51 12.92 -1.41
C GLN A 110 -38.97 11.61 -1.98
N HIS A 111 -39.49 11.14 -3.12
CA HIS A 111 -39.01 9.93 -3.77
C HIS A 111 -37.58 10.09 -4.31
N MET A 112 -37.27 11.22 -4.93
CA MET A 112 -35.90 11.53 -5.39
C MET A 112 -34.93 11.63 -4.22
N GLU A 113 -35.30 12.33 -3.15
CA GLU A 113 -34.48 12.45 -1.94
C GLU A 113 -34.22 11.09 -1.29
N THR A 114 -35.26 10.27 -1.15
CA THR A 114 -35.14 8.89 -0.64
C THR A 114 -34.19 8.07 -1.51
N HIS A 115 -34.25 8.22 -2.85
CA HIS A 115 -33.38 7.48 -3.74
C HIS A 115 -31.92 7.91 -3.63
N LEU A 116 -31.67 9.22 -3.51
CA LEU A 116 -30.33 9.79 -3.30
C LEU A 116 -29.74 9.33 -1.96
N LEU A 117 -30.51 9.37 -0.88
CA LEU A 117 -30.09 8.89 0.44
C LEU A 117 -29.76 7.40 0.42
N LYS A 118 -30.59 6.57 -0.25
CA LYS A 118 -30.30 5.14 -0.42
C LYS A 118 -28.99 4.90 -1.18
N LYS A 119 -28.72 5.69 -2.23
CA LYS A 119 -27.48 5.59 -2.99
C LYS A 119 -26.26 5.97 -2.12
N GLN A 120 -26.36 7.08 -1.39
CA GLN A 120 -25.30 7.50 -0.45
C GLN A 120 -25.01 6.43 0.60
N LEU A 121 -26.03 5.83 1.19
CA LEU A 121 -25.86 4.72 2.15
C LEU A 121 -25.16 3.51 1.51
N GLN A 122 -25.53 3.14 0.28
CA GLN A 122 -24.87 2.03 -0.43
C GLN A 122 -23.41 2.31 -0.75
N ASP A 123 -23.07 3.55 -1.11
CA ASP A 123 -21.70 3.93 -1.42
C ASP A 123 -20.84 3.93 -0.14
N ILE A 124 -21.35 4.45 0.97
CA ILE A 124 -20.69 4.38 2.29
C ILE A 124 -20.49 2.92 2.73
N GLU A 125 -21.50 2.06 2.56
CA GLU A 125 -21.36 0.64 2.88
C GLU A 125 -20.26 -0.05 2.06
N LYS A 126 -20.15 0.25 0.76
CA LYS A 126 -19.09 -0.30 -0.10
C LYS A 126 -17.72 0.18 0.36
N GLU A 127 -17.60 1.46 0.69
CA GLU A 127 -16.36 2.04 1.21
C GLU A 127 -15.95 1.41 2.54
N MET A 128 -16.89 1.24 3.48
CA MET A 128 -16.61 0.56 4.75
C MET A 128 -16.18 -0.89 4.55
N ARG A 129 -16.80 -1.63 3.61
CA ARG A 129 -16.40 -3.00 3.28
C ARG A 129 -14.98 -3.05 2.71
N SER A 130 -14.63 -2.15 1.80
CA SER A 130 -13.29 -2.11 1.21
C SER A 130 -12.23 -1.70 2.24
N SER A 131 -12.53 -0.68 3.06
CA SER A 131 -11.69 -0.22 4.17
C SER A 131 -11.42 -1.33 5.18
N ARG A 132 -12.46 -2.08 5.57
CA ARG A 132 -12.31 -3.25 6.45
C ARG A 132 -11.44 -4.33 5.83
N SER A 133 -11.61 -4.62 4.53
CA SER A 133 -10.78 -5.61 3.83
C SER A 133 -9.30 -5.22 3.84
N ARG A 134 -8.99 -3.96 3.52
CA ARG A 134 -7.63 -3.41 3.55
C ARG A 134 -7.03 -3.45 4.95
N PHE A 135 -7.82 -3.15 5.97
CA PHE A 135 -7.37 -3.23 7.36
C PHE A 135 -6.98 -4.65 7.77
N LEU A 136 -7.77 -5.66 7.38
CA LEU A 136 -7.46 -7.07 7.67
C LEU A 136 -6.17 -7.52 6.97
N GLU A 137 -5.97 -7.12 5.72
CA GLU A 137 -4.74 -7.39 4.97
C GLU A 137 -3.50 -6.76 5.63
N GLN A 138 -3.61 -5.50 6.07
CA GLN A 138 -2.55 -4.83 6.83
C GLN A 138 -2.26 -5.54 8.16
N GLN A 139 -3.29 -6.02 8.85
CA GLN A 139 -3.13 -6.78 10.09
C GLN A 139 -2.42 -8.12 9.85
N GLU A 140 -2.74 -8.83 8.77
CA GLU A 140 -2.08 -10.08 8.40
C GLU A 140 -0.60 -9.85 8.05
N LEU A 141 -0.29 -8.80 7.28
CA LEU A 141 1.09 -8.44 6.95
C LEU A 141 1.92 -8.11 8.21
N LEU A 142 1.36 -7.37 9.16
CA LEU A 142 2.02 -7.09 10.44
C LEU A 142 2.28 -8.36 11.25
N ALA A 143 1.34 -9.31 11.23
CA ALA A 143 1.51 -10.60 11.88
C ALA A 143 2.62 -11.44 11.20
N GLU A 144 2.70 -11.40 9.87
CA GLU A 144 3.76 -12.07 9.11
C GLU A 144 5.14 -11.46 9.39
N MET A 145 5.26 -10.13 9.36
CA MET A 145 6.49 -9.42 9.74
C MET A 145 6.93 -9.74 11.17
N SER A 146 5.98 -9.86 12.10
CA SER A 146 6.28 -10.22 13.50
C SER A 146 6.85 -11.64 13.59
N ARG A 147 6.26 -12.60 12.88
CA ARG A 147 6.80 -13.98 12.82
C ARG A 147 8.20 -14.03 12.21
N GLU A 148 8.42 -13.25 11.16
CA GLU A 148 9.73 -13.18 10.49
C GLU A 148 10.79 -12.60 11.43
N MET A 149 10.44 -11.57 12.20
CA MET A 149 11.32 -11.00 13.23
C MET A 149 11.68 -12.03 14.31
N ASP A 150 10.71 -12.83 14.76
CA ASP A 150 10.95 -13.91 15.72
C ASP A 150 11.83 -15.03 15.15
N ASN A 151 11.70 -15.33 13.85
CA ASN A 151 12.55 -16.29 13.15
C ASN A 151 13.99 -15.77 13.04
N LEU A 152 14.17 -14.52 12.61
CA LEU A 152 15.48 -13.87 12.53
C LEU A 152 16.15 -13.78 13.90
N LEU A 153 15.39 -13.53 14.96
CA LEU A 153 15.91 -13.52 16.33
C LEU A 153 16.40 -14.91 16.74
N ARG A 154 15.64 -15.97 16.41
CA ARG A 154 16.06 -17.36 16.66
C ARG A 154 17.31 -17.74 15.87
N GLU A 155 17.38 -17.39 14.59
CA GLU A 155 18.57 -17.64 13.76
C GLU A 155 19.80 -16.91 14.30
N LYS A 156 19.65 -15.64 14.70
CA LYS A 156 20.72 -14.87 15.35
C LYS A 156 21.25 -15.58 16.60
N LEU A 157 20.35 -16.05 17.48
CA LEU A 157 20.72 -16.77 18.69
C LEU A 157 21.44 -18.08 18.37
N GLN A 158 20.96 -18.83 17.38
CA GLN A 158 21.61 -20.07 16.93
C GLN A 158 22.99 -19.80 16.35
N MET A 159 23.15 -18.76 15.54
CA MET A 159 24.43 -18.37 14.96
C MET A 159 25.43 -17.93 16.04
N GLN A 160 24.97 -17.21 17.05
CA GLN A 160 25.77 -16.82 18.20
C GLN A 160 26.26 -18.04 18.99
N GLN A 161 25.39 -19.03 19.20
CA GLN A 161 25.75 -20.30 19.84
C GLN A 161 26.80 -21.07 19.02
N ASN A 162 26.58 -21.19 17.71
CA ASN A 162 27.54 -21.85 16.81
C ASN A 162 28.91 -21.17 16.83
N PHE A 163 28.94 -19.84 16.87
CA PHE A 163 30.18 -19.07 16.97
C PHE A 163 30.92 -19.37 18.28
N GLN A 164 30.22 -19.39 19.42
CA GLN A 164 30.83 -19.73 20.72
C GLN A 164 31.43 -21.15 20.72
N ASP A 165 30.73 -22.13 20.13
CA ASP A 165 31.22 -23.49 20.07
C ASP A 165 32.41 -23.66 19.12
N LEU A 166 32.43 -22.92 18.02
CA LEU A 166 33.59 -22.82 17.14
C LEU A 166 34.79 -22.17 17.86
N GLU A 167 34.55 -21.11 18.64
CA GLU A 167 35.59 -20.46 19.44
C GLU A 167 36.19 -21.41 20.49
N LYS A 168 35.37 -22.23 21.15
CA LYS A 168 35.84 -23.29 22.07
C LYS A 168 36.68 -24.33 21.34
N LYS A 169 36.25 -24.79 20.16
CA LYS A 169 37.01 -25.75 19.34
C LYS A 169 38.36 -25.16 18.92
N TYR A 170 38.37 -23.90 18.47
CA TYR A 170 39.60 -23.19 18.12
C TYR A 170 40.56 -23.08 19.31
N LYS A 171 40.07 -22.71 20.50
CA LYS A 171 40.89 -22.65 21.73
C LYS A 171 41.50 -24.01 22.08
N LYS A 172 40.74 -25.10 21.97
CA LYS A 172 41.24 -26.47 22.17
C LYS A 172 42.29 -26.86 21.13
N ALA A 173 42.03 -26.60 19.85
CA ALA A 173 42.99 -26.88 18.77
C ALA A 173 44.29 -26.10 18.96
N LYS A 174 44.20 -24.81 19.31
CA LYS A 174 45.37 -23.97 19.62
C LYS A 174 46.20 -24.49 20.78
N PHE A 175 45.56 -25.03 21.82
CA PHE A 175 46.26 -25.67 22.93
C PHE A 175 46.96 -26.95 22.48
N ALA A 176 46.26 -27.83 21.76
CA ALA A 176 46.85 -29.05 21.21
C ALA A 176 48.03 -28.77 20.28
N SER A 177 47.94 -27.76 19.40
CA SER A 177 49.04 -27.32 18.55
C SER A 177 50.24 -26.80 19.35
N ARG A 178 50.03 -26.11 20.47
CA ARG A 178 51.12 -25.69 21.36
C ARG A 178 51.80 -26.86 22.05
N GLU A 179 51.04 -27.84 22.53
CA GLU A 179 51.61 -29.05 23.14
C GLU A 179 52.39 -29.88 22.12
N LEU A 180 51.86 -30.01 20.89
CA LEU A 180 52.55 -30.71 19.81
C LEU A 180 53.86 -30.01 19.43
N ALA A 181 53.88 -28.67 19.42
CA ALA A 181 55.12 -27.90 19.22
C ALA A 181 56.15 -28.15 20.33
N LYS A 182 55.73 -28.22 21.60
CA LYS A 182 56.64 -28.56 22.73
C LYS A 182 57.21 -29.98 22.62
N ILE A 183 56.42 -30.95 22.19
CA ILE A 183 56.88 -32.34 22.00
C ILE A 183 57.93 -32.38 20.90
N LEU A 184 57.67 -31.73 19.76
CA LEU A 184 58.65 -31.64 18.67
C LEU A 184 59.94 -30.92 19.11
N GLU A 185 59.83 -29.90 19.95
CA GLU A 185 60.99 -29.18 20.49
C GLU A 185 61.81 -30.05 21.47
N ASN A 186 61.16 -30.92 22.24
CA ASN A 186 61.83 -31.91 23.10
C ASN A 186 62.50 -33.05 22.30
N ASP A 187 61.87 -33.55 21.24
CA ASP A 187 62.43 -34.62 20.39
C ASP A 187 63.65 -34.14 19.57
N LEU A 188 63.75 -32.83 19.29
CA LEU A 188 64.94 -32.24 18.66
C LEU A 188 66.13 -32.06 19.62
N CYS A 189 65.97 -32.26 20.93
CA CYS A 189 67.02 -32.07 21.95
C CYS A 189 67.22 -33.30 22.85
N GLY A 190 67.58 -34.44 22.25
CA GLY A 190 68.50 -35.43 22.83
C GLY A 190 67.93 -36.66 23.54
N THR A 191 68.07 -37.85 22.94
CA THR A 191 69.13 -38.85 23.23
C THR A 191 68.91 -40.12 22.37
N PRO A 192 69.99 -40.83 21.97
CA PRO A 192 69.91 -42.01 21.12
C PRO A 192 69.64 -43.27 21.96
N SER A 193 68.77 -44.17 21.47
CA SER A 193 68.70 -45.53 21.98
C SER A 193 69.32 -46.49 20.96
N ASP A 194 70.37 -47.13 21.43
CA ASP A 194 71.17 -48.20 20.85
C ASP A 194 70.39 -49.41 20.35
N GLY A 195 71.02 -50.15 19.42
CA GLY A 195 70.63 -51.50 19.03
C GLY A 195 71.50 -52.12 17.92
N SER A 196 72.82 -52.27 18.15
CA SER A 196 73.65 -53.29 17.48
C SER A 196 73.23 -54.71 17.99
N ASP A 197 73.52 -55.87 17.40
CA ASP A 197 74.71 -56.30 16.69
C ASP A 197 74.53 -57.65 15.97
N ARG A 198 75.48 -57.95 15.08
CA ARG A 198 75.64 -59.16 14.26
C ARG A 198 76.18 -60.36 15.07
N ARG A 199 75.78 -61.58 14.69
CA ARG A 199 76.49 -62.87 14.96
C ARG A 199 76.89 -63.43 13.59
N GLY A 200 78.07 -63.99 13.30
CA GLY A 200 79.11 -64.60 14.13
C GLY A 200 79.44 -65.96 13.50
N ALA A 201 80.46 -66.01 12.63
CA ALA A 201 81.04 -67.23 12.06
C ALA A 201 81.98 -67.92 13.08
N PRO A 202 82.31 -69.20 12.88
CA PRO A 202 83.75 -69.52 12.81
C PRO A 202 84.13 -70.63 11.82
N GLU A 203 85.35 -70.51 11.30
CA GLU A 203 86.20 -71.57 10.71
C GLU A 203 86.95 -72.32 11.83
N SER A 204 87.36 -73.58 11.58
CA SER A 204 88.72 -74.04 11.89
C SER A 204 89.03 -75.38 11.21
N ASP A 205 90.28 -75.48 10.77
CA ASP A 205 90.95 -76.48 9.94
C ASP A 205 91.59 -77.67 10.71
N GLU A 206 92.04 -78.63 9.88
CA GLU A 206 93.25 -79.49 9.98
C GLU A 206 93.25 -80.90 10.65
N GLU A 207 93.47 -81.90 9.77
CA GLU A 207 94.49 -82.99 9.75
C GLU A 207 94.56 -84.03 10.92
N ASP A 208 94.94 -85.30 10.78
CA ASP A 208 95.90 -85.94 9.87
C ASP A 208 95.82 -87.50 9.87
N SER A 209 96.35 -88.11 8.80
CA SER A 209 97.08 -89.41 8.71
C SER A 209 96.43 -90.79 8.93
N SER A 210 96.56 -91.69 7.92
CA SER A 210 97.51 -92.83 7.96
C SER A 210 97.35 -93.86 6.82
N LEU A 211 98.51 -94.34 6.36
CA LEU A 211 98.81 -95.22 5.24
C LEU A 211 98.50 -96.70 5.50
N PHE A 212 97.62 -97.33 4.72
CA PHE A 212 97.83 -98.74 4.30
C PHE A 212 97.31 -98.99 2.88
N GLN A 213 98.24 -99.34 2.00
CA GLN A 213 98.12 -99.43 0.55
C GLN A 213 98.28 -100.88 0.11
N ARG A 214 97.34 -101.78 0.45
CA ARG A 214 97.26 -103.12 -0.18
C ARG A 214 95.92 -103.84 -0.04
N SER A 215 94.81 -103.12 -0.29
CA SER A 215 93.47 -103.72 -0.53
C SER A 215 92.66 -102.90 -1.55
N ARG A 216 93.37 -102.35 -2.56
CA ARG A 216 92.91 -101.20 -3.38
C ARG A 216 92.14 -101.52 -4.66
N SER A 217 91.75 -102.75 -4.95
CA SER A 217 91.02 -103.06 -6.20
C SER A 217 89.59 -103.60 -6.02
N LEU A 218 89.18 -104.04 -4.82
CA LEU A 218 87.79 -104.48 -4.56
C LEU A 218 87.01 -103.56 -3.61
N SER A 219 87.68 -102.88 -2.67
CA SER A 219 87.04 -101.89 -1.77
C SER A 219 86.78 -100.53 -2.45
N ARG A 220 87.50 -100.19 -3.53
CA ARG A 220 87.25 -98.95 -4.30
C ARG A 220 85.90 -99.00 -5.02
N ALA A 221 85.50 -100.12 -5.59
CA ALA A 221 84.22 -100.22 -6.30
C ALA A 221 83.00 -100.15 -5.35
N GLN A 222 83.06 -100.80 -4.18
CA GLN A 222 81.98 -100.73 -3.18
C GLN A 222 81.92 -99.40 -2.45
N LYS A 223 83.07 -98.79 -2.11
CA LYS A 223 83.13 -97.49 -1.43
C LYS A 223 82.80 -96.34 -2.39
N GLU A 224 83.13 -96.46 -3.68
CA GLU A 224 82.69 -95.53 -4.73
C GLU A 224 81.19 -95.66 -5.01
N GLN A 225 80.62 -96.87 -4.96
CA GLN A 225 79.17 -97.09 -5.07
C GLN A 225 78.40 -96.57 -3.85
N GLU A 226 78.90 -96.77 -2.62
CA GLU A 226 78.32 -96.19 -1.40
C GLU A 226 78.47 -94.66 -1.34
N LEU A 227 79.60 -94.12 -1.79
CA LEU A 227 79.80 -92.66 -1.89
C LEU A 227 78.90 -92.06 -2.96
N ARG A 228 78.69 -92.73 -4.10
CA ARG A 228 77.74 -92.31 -5.13
C ARG A 228 76.30 -92.37 -4.62
N GLN A 229 75.89 -93.44 -3.91
CA GLN A 229 74.55 -93.52 -3.30
C GLN A 229 74.34 -92.51 -2.18
N LYS A 230 75.37 -92.20 -1.37
CA LYS A 230 75.30 -91.13 -0.37
C LYS A 230 75.25 -89.76 -1.04
N ALA A 231 76.02 -89.54 -2.10
CA ALA A 231 76.00 -88.30 -2.87
C ALA A 231 74.64 -88.11 -3.55
N GLU A 232 74.06 -89.14 -4.17
CA GLU A 232 72.70 -89.12 -4.72
C GLU A 232 71.66 -88.81 -3.63
N LYS A 233 71.71 -89.48 -2.47
CA LYS A 233 70.79 -89.17 -1.35
C LYS A 233 70.97 -87.77 -0.77
N ILE A 234 72.18 -87.21 -0.80
CA ILE A 234 72.46 -85.84 -0.34
C ILE A 234 71.95 -84.83 -1.37
N VAL A 235 72.16 -85.10 -2.66
CA VAL A 235 71.64 -84.27 -3.76
C VAL A 235 70.11 -84.29 -3.75
N GLU A 236 69.48 -85.46 -3.66
CA GLU A 236 68.03 -85.64 -3.59
C GLU A 236 67.42 -84.97 -2.34
N LYS A 237 68.08 -85.07 -1.17
CA LYS A 237 67.69 -84.31 0.03
C LYS A 237 67.89 -82.80 -0.13
N SER A 238 68.91 -82.36 -0.86
CA SER A 238 69.16 -80.94 -1.12
C SER A 238 68.16 -80.35 -2.11
N GLU A 239 67.74 -81.12 -3.12
CA GLU A 239 66.69 -80.75 -4.06
C GLU A 239 65.33 -80.72 -3.37
N ASN A 240 65.03 -81.71 -2.52
CA ASN A 240 63.81 -81.70 -1.72
C ASN A 240 63.76 -80.53 -0.74
N ARG A 241 64.87 -80.16 -0.08
CA ARG A 241 64.93 -78.95 0.78
C ARG A 241 64.72 -77.66 -0.01
N LYS A 242 65.33 -77.52 -1.19
CA LYS A 242 65.10 -76.36 -2.07
C LYS A 242 63.67 -76.29 -2.58
N SER A 243 63.04 -77.45 -2.80
CA SER A 243 61.63 -77.57 -3.16
C SER A 243 60.72 -77.15 -2.00
N GLU A 244 60.98 -77.62 -0.78
CA GLU A 244 60.27 -77.18 0.43
C GLU A 244 60.42 -75.67 0.68
N GLU A 245 61.64 -75.12 0.59
CA GLU A 245 61.88 -73.67 0.74
C GLU A 245 61.20 -72.84 -0.36
N LEU A 246 60.98 -73.40 -1.55
CA LEU A 246 60.22 -72.74 -2.61
C LEU A 246 58.71 -72.77 -2.33
N ILE A 247 58.20 -73.92 -1.87
CA ILE A 247 56.80 -74.09 -1.48
C ILE A 247 56.46 -73.15 -0.32
N ASP A 248 57.28 -73.08 0.72
CA ASP A 248 57.06 -72.18 1.86
C ASP A 248 57.09 -70.70 1.44
N ARG A 249 57.98 -70.32 0.50
CA ARG A 249 57.98 -68.97 -0.07
C ARG A 249 56.70 -68.67 -0.84
N LEU A 250 56.22 -69.60 -1.66
CA LEU A 250 54.98 -69.45 -2.42
C LEU A 250 53.74 -69.41 -1.50
N ILE A 251 53.74 -70.15 -0.39
CA ILE A 251 52.67 -70.09 0.62
C ILE A 251 52.66 -68.71 1.28
N ASN A 252 53.81 -68.24 1.78
CA ASN A 252 53.91 -66.92 2.41
C ASN A 252 53.55 -65.78 1.44
N GLU A 253 53.94 -65.89 0.17
CA GLU A 253 53.56 -64.93 -0.87
C GLU A 253 52.06 -64.95 -1.13
N ASN A 254 51.43 -66.14 -1.22
CA ASN A 254 49.98 -66.26 -1.34
C ASN A 254 49.24 -65.67 -0.14
N GLU A 255 49.72 -65.90 1.09
CA GLU A 255 49.14 -65.32 2.29
C GLU A 255 49.24 -63.78 2.28
N SER A 256 50.38 -63.23 1.86
CA SER A 256 50.55 -61.78 1.70
C SER A 256 49.59 -61.21 0.64
N LEU A 257 49.51 -61.85 -0.53
CA LEU A 257 48.61 -61.45 -1.61
C LEU A 257 47.13 -61.51 -1.18
N MET A 258 46.74 -62.51 -0.40
CA MET A 258 45.40 -62.62 0.18
C MET A 258 45.10 -61.46 1.14
N ILE A 259 46.05 -61.09 2.00
CA ILE A 259 45.91 -59.95 2.92
C ILE A 259 45.77 -58.63 2.16
N ASP A 260 46.57 -58.43 1.12
CA ASP A 260 46.53 -57.21 0.33
C ASP A 260 45.24 -57.10 -0.50
N LEU A 261 44.77 -58.21 -1.08
CA LEU A 261 43.48 -58.28 -1.76
C LEU A 261 42.31 -57.99 -0.82
N GLU A 262 42.34 -58.47 0.42
CA GLU A 262 41.33 -58.17 1.43
C GLU A 262 41.35 -56.70 1.85
N ARG A 263 42.53 -56.10 1.98
CA ARG A 263 42.68 -54.65 2.24
C ARG A 263 42.11 -53.82 1.08
N GLU A 264 42.42 -54.21 -0.15
CA GLU A 264 41.94 -53.53 -1.35
C GLU A 264 40.41 -53.64 -1.48
N ARG A 265 39.83 -54.80 -1.17
CA ARG A 265 38.37 -54.99 -1.10
C ARG A 265 37.72 -54.04 -0.11
N LYS A 266 38.24 -53.97 1.11
CA LYS A 266 37.72 -53.05 2.15
C LYS A 266 37.85 -51.59 1.76
N MET A 267 38.97 -51.22 1.12
CA MET A 267 39.16 -49.87 0.61
C MET A 267 38.13 -49.53 -0.48
N THR A 268 37.90 -50.46 -1.41
CA THR A 268 36.95 -50.29 -2.51
C THR A 268 35.52 -50.18 -1.99
N GLU A 269 35.14 -51.01 -1.02
CA GLU A 269 33.83 -50.94 -0.36
C GLU A 269 33.62 -49.60 0.36
N SER A 270 34.62 -49.14 1.13
CA SER A 270 34.57 -47.82 1.79
C SER A 270 34.45 -46.67 0.79
N LEU A 271 35.16 -46.73 -0.34
CA LEU A 271 35.07 -45.71 -1.39
C LEU A 271 33.69 -45.73 -2.05
N GLN A 272 33.10 -46.90 -2.24
CA GLN A 272 31.77 -47.05 -2.81
C GLN A 272 30.68 -46.50 -1.90
N ASP A 273 30.80 -46.72 -0.58
CA ASP A 273 29.91 -46.13 0.43
C ASP A 273 29.99 -44.60 0.45
N ASP A 274 31.21 -44.04 0.39
CA ASP A 274 31.42 -42.59 0.33
C ASP A 274 30.84 -41.99 -0.96
N LEU A 275 30.96 -42.70 -2.09
CA LEU A 275 30.44 -42.26 -3.38
C LEU A 275 28.91 -42.27 -3.41
N GLU A 276 28.28 -43.30 -2.84
CA GLU A 276 26.82 -43.37 -2.69
C GLU A 276 26.29 -42.29 -1.73
N LYS A 277 26.99 -42.05 -0.61
CA LYS A 277 26.67 -40.95 0.30
C LYS A 277 26.75 -39.58 -0.39
N ASN A 278 27.80 -39.36 -1.19
CA ASN A 278 27.95 -38.12 -1.94
C ASN A 278 26.85 -37.96 -3.00
N ARG A 279 26.51 -39.04 -3.71
CA ARG A 279 25.41 -39.05 -4.68
C ARG A 279 24.08 -38.64 -4.06
N ARG A 280 23.72 -39.19 -2.90
CA ARG A 280 22.49 -38.81 -2.18
C ARG A 280 22.49 -37.34 -1.77
N MET A 281 23.62 -36.87 -1.27
CA MET A 281 23.78 -35.47 -0.85
C MET A 281 23.66 -34.49 -2.03
N VAL A 282 24.12 -34.88 -3.23
CA VAL A 282 23.92 -34.08 -4.45
C VAL A 282 22.44 -34.01 -4.82
N ILE A 283 21.73 -35.14 -4.83
CA ILE A 283 20.30 -35.19 -5.14
C ILE A 283 19.49 -34.31 -4.17
N GLU A 284 19.74 -34.42 -2.86
CA GLU A 284 19.08 -33.58 -1.86
C GLU A 284 19.35 -32.09 -2.10
N ARG A 285 20.59 -31.72 -2.46
CA ARG A 285 20.92 -30.34 -2.82
C ARG A 285 20.22 -29.87 -4.08
N GLU A 286 20.08 -30.72 -5.09
CA GLU A 286 19.34 -30.39 -6.32
C GLU A 286 17.86 -30.15 -6.04
N GLU A 287 17.24 -30.99 -5.20
CA GLU A 287 15.85 -30.80 -4.75
C GLU A 287 15.66 -29.49 -4.00
N THR A 288 16.55 -29.18 -3.04
CA THR A 288 16.49 -27.89 -2.32
C THR A 288 16.71 -26.69 -3.23
N LEU A 289 17.61 -26.80 -4.22
CA LEU A 289 17.83 -25.76 -5.23
C LEU A 289 16.57 -25.51 -6.06
N GLU A 290 15.88 -26.56 -6.47
CA GLU A 290 14.67 -26.43 -7.26
C GLU A 290 13.51 -25.84 -6.45
N GLU A 291 13.39 -26.21 -5.17
CA GLU A 291 12.44 -25.58 -4.25
C GLU A 291 12.73 -24.08 -4.07
N LEU A 292 14.00 -23.71 -3.88
CA LEU A 292 14.42 -22.32 -3.74
C LEU A 292 14.16 -21.51 -5.02
N LYS A 293 14.41 -22.07 -6.21
CA LYS A 293 14.05 -21.43 -7.48
C LYS A 293 12.55 -21.19 -7.60
N MET A 294 11.72 -22.16 -7.22
CA MET A 294 10.27 -21.99 -7.23
C MET A 294 9.82 -20.89 -6.27
N LYS A 295 10.41 -20.81 -5.07
CA LYS A 295 10.15 -19.72 -4.10
C LYS A 295 10.58 -18.36 -4.66
N LEU A 296 11.75 -18.29 -5.29
CA LEU A 296 12.25 -17.07 -5.93
C LEU A 296 11.28 -16.57 -7.01
N ASN A 297 10.87 -17.43 -7.95
CA ASN A 297 9.93 -17.06 -9.02
C ASN A 297 8.58 -16.56 -8.46
N LYS A 298 8.09 -17.19 -7.37
CA LYS A 298 6.87 -16.73 -6.68
C LYS A 298 7.07 -15.37 -6.02
N ALA A 299 8.24 -15.10 -5.45
CA ALA A 299 8.55 -13.80 -4.86
C ALA A 299 8.67 -12.72 -5.95
N GLU A 300 9.33 -13.01 -7.07
CA GLU A 300 9.48 -12.08 -8.20
C GLU A 300 8.12 -11.72 -8.83
N THR A 301 7.24 -12.70 -9.04
CA THR A 301 5.89 -12.44 -9.56
C THR A 301 5.05 -11.59 -8.60
N LYS A 302 5.13 -11.84 -7.29
CA LYS A 302 4.50 -10.98 -6.27
C LYS A 302 5.08 -9.56 -6.29
N ALA A 303 6.40 -9.41 -6.42
CA ALA A 303 7.04 -8.10 -6.47
C ALA A 303 6.58 -7.29 -7.69
N GLN A 304 6.51 -7.91 -8.87
CA GLN A 304 5.99 -7.28 -10.09
C GLN A 304 4.52 -6.85 -9.94
N GLN A 305 3.69 -7.69 -9.30
CA GLN A 305 2.30 -7.36 -9.02
C GLN A 305 2.20 -6.14 -8.09
N CYS A 306 2.96 -6.11 -6.99
CA CYS A 306 3.01 -4.98 -6.08
C CYS A 306 3.46 -3.68 -6.76
N GLU A 307 4.42 -3.75 -7.68
CA GLU A 307 4.87 -2.58 -8.47
C GLU A 307 3.75 -2.06 -9.38
N SER A 308 3.00 -2.96 -10.03
CA SER A 308 1.82 -2.60 -10.83
C SER A 308 0.72 -1.95 -9.98
N ASP A 309 0.43 -2.50 -8.80
CA ASP A 309 -0.59 -1.95 -7.91
C ASP A 309 -0.17 -0.59 -7.33
N LEU A 310 1.13 -0.40 -7.06
CA LEU A 310 1.68 0.88 -6.60
C LEU A 310 1.58 1.97 -7.66
N THR A 311 1.93 1.65 -8.92
CA THR A 311 1.83 2.61 -10.03
C THR A 311 0.37 3.02 -10.30
N ARG A 312 -0.57 2.07 -10.22
CA ARG A 312 -2.01 2.36 -10.27
C ARG A 312 -2.46 3.27 -9.13
N THR A 313 -2.12 2.93 -7.90
CA THR A 313 -2.47 3.74 -6.71
C THR A 313 -1.89 5.16 -6.80
N SER A 314 -0.67 5.30 -7.31
CA SER A 314 -0.05 6.61 -7.56
C SER A 314 -0.83 7.44 -8.58
N THR A 315 -1.38 6.79 -9.61
CA THR A 315 -2.17 7.44 -10.64
C THR A 315 -3.53 7.90 -10.10
N ASP A 316 -4.19 7.03 -9.33
CA ASP A 316 -5.45 7.35 -8.65
C ASP A 316 -5.29 8.54 -7.68
N LEU A 317 -4.18 8.58 -6.92
CA LEU A 317 -3.87 9.70 -6.05
C LEU A 317 -3.65 11.01 -6.82
N ALA A 318 -3.00 10.96 -7.98
CA ALA A 318 -2.81 12.15 -8.82
C ALA A 318 -4.15 12.69 -9.34
N MET A 319 -5.06 11.80 -9.76
CA MET A 319 -6.41 12.19 -10.19
C MET A 319 -7.22 12.80 -9.03
N GLU A 320 -7.14 12.25 -7.82
CA GLU A 320 -7.86 12.78 -6.67
C GLU A 320 -7.32 14.15 -6.21
N ARG A 321 -6.01 14.38 -6.36
CA ARG A 321 -5.42 15.71 -6.15
C ARG A 321 -5.97 16.74 -7.13
N LEU A 322 -6.04 16.41 -8.42
CA LEU A 322 -6.63 17.29 -9.44
C LEU A 322 -8.12 17.57 -9.14
N ARG A 323 -8.87 16.57 -8.69
CA ARG A 323 -10.27 16.74 -8.28
C ARG A 323 -10.40 17.68 -7.07
N SER A 324 -9.50 17.55 -6.10
CA SER A 324 -9.47 18.41 -4.91
C SER A 324 -9.11 19.86 -5.26
N GLU A 325 -8.19 20.06 -6.21
CA GLU A 325 -7.85 21.40 -6.74
C GLU A 325 -9.05 22.03 -7.45
N ALA A 326 -9.76 21.27 -8.29
CA ALA A 326 -10.98 21.75 -8.95
C ALA A 326 -12.06 22.16 -7.95
N LEU A 327 -12.33 21.34 -6.93
CA LEU A 327 -13.29 21.67 -5.87
C LEU A 327 -12.88 22.93 -5.09
N THR A 328 -11.58 23.11 -4.86
CA THR A 328 -11.06 24.31 -4.17
C THR A 328 -11.27 25.57 -5.02
N ALA A 329 -11.13 25.47 -6.34
CA ALA A 329 -11.41 26.56 -7.26
C ALA A 329 -12.91 26.92 -7.29
N GLU A 330 -13.80 25.92 -7.36
CA GLU A 330 -15.25 26.13 -7.29
C GLU A 330 -15.66 26.80 -5.97
N LEU A 331 -15.05 26.42 -4.85
CA LEU A 331 -15.31 27.04 -3.55
C LEU A 331 -14.93 28.53 -3.55
N HIS A 332 -13.76 28.88 -4.11
CA HIS A 332 -13.35 30.28 -4.25
C HIS A 332 -14.29 31.09 -5.15
N GLU A 333 -14.81 30.49 -6.22
CA GLU A 333 -15.80 31.13 -7.09
C GLU A 333 -17.11 31.41 -6.33
N ILE A 334 -17.61 30.42 -5.61
CA ILE A 334 -18.83 30.56 -4.78
C ILE A 334 -18.65 31.65 -3.71
N GLU A 335 -17.51 31.69 -3.03
CA GLU A 335 -17.20 32.76 -2.07
C GLU A 335 -17.17 34.15 -2.72
N GLY A 336 -16.67 34.24 -3.97
CA GLY A 336 -16.72 35.46 -4.76
C GLY A 336 -18.15 35.91 -5.07
N ILE A 337 -19.00 34.97 -5.49
CA ILE A 337 -20.43 35.21 -5.73
C ILE A 337 -21.12 35.68 -4.45
N PHE A 338 -20.90 34.99 -3.32
CA PHE A 338 -21.49 35.38 -2.03
C PHE A 338 -21.10 36.80 -1.62
N ARG A 339 -19.82 37.16 -1.75
CA ARG A 339 -19.35 38.52 -1.46
C ARG A 339 -20.04 39.56 -2.34
N ASN A 340 -20.15 39.29 -3.64
CA ASN A 340 -20.82 40.17 -4.58
C ASN A 340 -22.31 40.33 -4.26
N THR A 341 -23.03 39.21 -4.03
CA THR A 341 -24.45 39.24 -3.66
C THR A 341 -24.67 40.01 -2.35
N HIS A 342 -23.81 39.82 -1.36
CA HIS A 342 -23.89 40.56 -0.10
C HIS A 342 -23.75 42.06 -0.31
N ALA A 343 -22.77 42.49 -1.13
CA ALA A 343 -22.60 43.90 -1.49
C ALA A 343 -23.82 44.46 -2.24
N THR A 344 -24.40 43.70 -3.16
CA THR A 344 -25.62 44.08 -3.88
C THR A 344 -26.82 44.25 -2.94
N ILE A 345 -27.03 43.33 -2.00
CA ILE A 345 -28.10 43.43 -1.00
C ILE A 345 -27.92 44.70 -0.15
N GLN A 346 -26.69 44.99 0.27
CA GLN A 346 -26.41 46.19 1.05
C GLN A 346 -26.67 47.47 0.26
N ALA A 347 -26.35 47.50 -1.04
CA ALA A 347 -26.67 48.61 -1.93
C ALA A 347 -28.18 48.83 -2.06
N TYR A 348 -28.96 47.76 -2.24
CA TYR A 348 -30.42 47.85 -2.30
C TYR A 348 -31.04 48.29 -0.97
N ALA A 349 -30.49 47.85 0.16
CA ALA A 349 -30.96 48.32 1.47
C ALA A 349 -30.77 49.84 1.63
N ALA A 350 -29.61 50.36 1.21
CA ALA A 350 -29.33 51.80 1.23
C ALA A 350 -30.24 52.58 0.26
N GLU A 351 -30.50 52.06 -0.95
CA GLU A 351 -31.42 52.69 -1.90
C GLU A 351 -32.86 52.71 -1.36
N ASN A 352 -33.30 51.64 -0.69
CA ASN A 352 -34.63 51.57 -0.10
C ASN A 352 -34.81 52.60 1.02
N GLU A 353 -33.79 52.78 1.89
CA GLU A 353 -33.79 53.83 2.91
C GLU A 353 -33.94 55.23 2.29
N GLN A 354 -33.20 55.51 1.21
CA GLN A 354 -33.33 56.78 0.46
C GLN A 354 -34.70 56.95 -0.19
N LEU A 355 -35.33 55.88 -0.66
CA LEU A 355 -36.69 55.92 -1.22
C LEU A 355 -37.72 56.20 -0.13
N GLU A 356 -37.59 55.57 1.03
CA GLU A 356 -38.46 55.84 2.17
C GLU A 356 -38.38 57.30 2.62
N ASP A 357 -37.18 57.87 2.70
CA ASP A 357 -36.99 59.29 3.02
C ASP A 357 -37.68 60.20 1.99
N ARG A 358 -37.49 59.93 0.69
CA ARG A 358 -38.18 60.67 -0.38
C ARG A 358 -39.71 60.55 -0.29
N CYS A 359 -40.22 59.37 0.04
CA CYS A 359 -41.66 59.16 0.26
C CYS A 359 -42.17 59.96 1.46
N ARG A 360 -41.43 59.99 2.58
CA ARG A 360 -41.78 60.81 3.76
C ARG A 360 -41.78 62.30 3.42
N ASP A 361 -40.80 62.77 2.65
CA ASP A 361 -40.73 64.16 2.17
C ASP A 361 -41.91 64.53 1.26
N ALA A 362 -42.20 63.68 0.27
CA ALA A 362 -43.34 63.88 -0.62
C ALA A 362 -44.66 63.91 0.16
N HIS A 363 -44.81 63.03 1.15
CA HIS A 363 -46.00 63.01 2.02
C HIS A 363 -46.14 64.31 2.83
N ARG A 364 -45.05 64.80 3.45
CA ARG A 364 -45.03 66.10 4.14
C ARG A 364 -45.45 67.24 3.22
N GLN A 365 -44.97 67.23 1.98
CA GLN A 365 -45.32 68.24 0.98
C GLN A 365 -46.81 68.18 0.61
N ILE A 366 -47.35 66.99 0.38
CA ILE A 366 -48.78 66.78 0.09
C ILE A 366 -49.65 67.32 1.22
N VAL A 367 -49.34 66.97 2.47
CA VAL A 367 -50.10 67.45 3.65
C VAL A 367 -50.08 68.99 3.71
N THR A 368 -48.91 69.60 3.48
CA THR A 368 -48.75 71.06 3.48
C THR A 368 -49.53 71.74 2.35
N LEU A 369 -49.57 71.13 1.17
CA LEU A 369 -50.33 71.67 0.04
C LEU A 369 -51.83 71.53 0.26
N ASN A 370 -52.28 70.39 0.81
CA ASN A 370 -53.68 70.19 1.17
C ASN A 370 -54.16 71.20 2.20
N SER A 371 -53.39 71.46 3.27
CA SER A 371 -53.76 72.47 4.27
C SER A 371 -53.88 73.88 3.67
N LYS A 372 -53.00 74.23 2.71
CA LYS A 372 -53.09 75.50 1.97
C LYS A 372 -54.34 75.57 1.10
N LEU A 373 -54.67 74.48 0.42
CA LEU A 373 -55.86 74.39 -0.43
C LEU A 373 -57.15 74.51 0.39
N GLU A 374 -57.21 73.85 1.55
CA GLU A 374 -58.33 73.95 2.49
C GLU A 374 -58.51 75.39 2.99
N ALA A 375 -57.43 76.07 3.39
CA ALA A 375 -57.47 77.47 3.80
C ALA A 375 -58.01 78.38 2.69
N GLN A 376 -57.51 78.22 1.46
CA GLN A 376 -58.02 78.95 0.30
C GLN A 376 -59.50 78.65 0.01
N GLY A 377 -59.94 77.40 0.21
CA GLY A 377 -61.34 77.02 0.10
C GLY A 377 -62.22 77.73 1.12
N VAL A 378 -61.78 77.83 2.38
CA VAL A 378 -62.47 78.56 3.45
C VAL A 378 -62.54 80.06 3.13
N ASP A 379 -61.45 80.66 2.68
CA ASP A 379 -61.39 82.08 2.29
C ASP A 379 -62.35 82.37 1.13
N LEU A 380 -62.41 81.47 0.14
CA LEU A 380 -63.32 81.60 -1.00
C LEU A 380 -64.79 81.51 -0.57
N VAL A 381 -65.13 80.56 0.31
CA VAL A 381 -66.49 80.44 0.87
C VAL A 381 -66.88 81.69 1.65
N THR A 382 -65.95 82.22 2.46
CA THR A 382 -66.15 83.45 3.24
C THR A 382 -66.37 84.64 2.32
N THR A 383 -65.51 84.82 1.30
CA THR A 383 -65.64 85.88 0.30
C THR A 383 -66.97 85.79 -0.44
N LYS A 384 -67.37 84.58 -0.87
CA LYS A 384 -68.66 84.34 -1.53
C LYS A 384 -69.84 84.72 -0.62
N ARG A 385 -69.77 84.42 0.69
CA ARG A 385 -70.80 84.80 1.66
C ARG A 385 -70.88 86.33 1.80
N THR A 386 -69.74 87.00 1.99
CA THR A 386 -69.68 88.48 2.09
C THR A 386 -70.26 89.15 0.84
N LEU A 387 -69.91 88.67 -0.35
CA LEU A 387 -70.45 89.20 -1.62
C LEU A 387 -71.96 89.01 -1.73
N ARG A 388 -72.52 87.89 -1.26
CA ARG A 388 -73.98 87.67 -1.21
C ARG A 388 -74.65 88.67 -0.27
N THR A 389 -74.12 88.85 0.94
CA THR A 389 -74.65 89.83 1.89
C THR A 389 -74.58 91.25 1.33
N LEU A 390 -73.47 91.64 0.71
CA LEU A 390 -73.34 92.94 0.04
C LEU A 390 -74.39 93.13 -1.06
N ARG A 391 -74.64 92.09 -1.86
CA ARG A 391 -75.68 92.12 -2.89
C ARG A 391 -77.07 92.30 -2.29
N GLU A 392 -77.41 91.55 -1.25
CA GLU A 392 -78.70 91.66 -0.53
C GLU A 392 -78.89 93.05 0.11
N THR A 393 -77.82 93.64 0.66
CA THR A 393 -77.85 95.01 1.21
C THR A 393 -77.95 96.09 0.13
N ASN A 394 -77.43 95.86 -1.08
CA ASN A 394 -77.59 96.77 -2.21
C ASN A 394 -79.00 96.67 -2.83
N GLU A 395 -79.55 95.46 -2.95
CA GLU A 395 -80.92 95.24 -3.44
C GLU A 395 -81.97 95.87 -2.49
N THR A 396 -81.73 95.87 -1.17
CA THR A 396 -82.59 96.57 -0.20
C THR A 396 -82.42 98.09 -0.18
N ARG A 397 -81.31 98.63 -0.70
CA ARG A 397 -81.08 100.08 -0.88
C ARG A 397 -81.62 100.63 -2.21
N SER A 398 -82.00 99.76 -3.14
CA SER A 398 -82.61 100.09 -4.44
C SER A 398 -84.11 99.79 -4.48
N GLY A 399 -84.83 100.01 -3.37
CA GLY A 399 -86.29 100.21 -3.36
C GLY A 399 -86.66 101.61 -3.90
N PRO A 400 -87.88 101.81 -4.44
CA PRO A 400 -88.14 102.72 -5.54
C PRO A 400 -87.95 104.20 -5.16
N PHE A 401 -87.06 104.85 -5.89
CA PHE A 401 -87.34 106.15 -6.47
C PHE A 401 -87.39 105.97 -7.99
#